data_AF-A0A1F5TB96-F1
#
_entry.id   AF-A0A1F5TB96-F1
#
_cell.length_a   1.000
_cell.length_b   1.000
_cell.length_c   1.000
_cell.angle_alpha   90.00
_cell.angle_beta   90.00
_cell.angle_gamma   90.00
#
_symmetry.space_group_name_H-M   'P 1'
#
loop_
_entity.id
_entity.type
_entity.pdbx_description
1 polymer ?
#
loop_
_entity_poly.entity_id
_entity_poly.type
_entity_poly.pdbx_seq_one_letter_code
_entity_poly.pdbx_strand_id
1 'polypeptide(L)'
;MIYTSGFKVVRSKKKDGNMVSPGDLQNQINRLSFLKGVGAPPGRVYIRPEQGGEVQLADSGDAKFCQDGAVRCDALIAREKGVVMVLLLADCPSLILYLPEYHVRVWHDYRMVEVKSGARLAHIYLGRGPLEQNIIENTLNVLLPVDNRNLACTVNAVLVSGIGLCCYRFDEEVYQRILREHWSHLEPDADGKYTIDLANEARQRLRDSGVMSFNQLGECTCCSGEYFSHKRAKAGKKEFQGRHLVACWLL
;
A
#
# COMPACT_ATOMS: atom_id res chain seq x y z
N MET A 1 -2.67 -2.85 -15.12
CA MET A 1 -1.94 -1.57 -15.15
C MET A 1 -2.99 -0.49 -15.17
N ILE A 2 -2.91 0.48 -14.27
CA ILE A 2 -3.89 1.58 -14.23
C ILE A 2 -3.15 2.87 -14.46
N TYR A 3 -3.73 3.64 -15.37
CA TYR A 3 -3.33 4.98 -15.72
C TYR A 3 -4.36 5.91 -15.10
N THR A 4 -3.91 6.74 -14.17
CA THR A 4 -4.61 7.99 -13.88
C THR A 4 -3.80 9.11 -14.52
N SER A 5 -4.38 10.29 -14.68
CA SER A 5 -3.71 11.41 -15.34
C SER A 5 -2.41 11.87 -14.66
N GLY A 6 -2.14 11.48 -13.41
CA GLY A 6 -0.97 11.96 -12.65
C GLY A 6 -0.09 10.90 -11.98
N PHE A 7 -0.49 9.63 -11.95
CA PHE A 7 0.37 8.55 -11.47
C PHE A 7 0.05 7.22 -12.15
N LYS A 8 1.01 6.31 -12.09
CA LYS A 8 0.87 4.95 -12.59
C LYS A 8 1.02 3.95 -11.46
N VAL A 9 0.21 2.89 -11.51
CA VAL A 9 0.32 1.74 -10.60
C VAL A 9 0.33 0.42 -11.38
N VAL A 10 1.24 -0.47 -10.98
CA VAL A 10 1.48 -1.76 -11.61
C VAL A 10 1.56 -2.85 -10.56
N ARG A 11 1.14 -4.06 -10.95
CA ARG A 11 1.17 -5.25 -10.12
C ARG A 11 1.59 -6.45 -10.95
N SER A 12 2.61 -7.18 -10.50
CA SER A 12 3.04 -8.41 -11.15
C SER A 12 2.16 -9.60 -10.76
N LYS A 13 2.15 -10.62 -11.60
CA LYS A 13 1.50 -11.93 -11.39
C LYS A 13 2.59 -13.01 -11.25
N LYS A 14 2.19 -14.24 -10.86
CA LYS A 14 3.12 -15.39 -10.78
C LYS A 14 3.85 -15.65 -12.10
N LYS A 15 3.17 -15.44 -13.24
CA LYS A 15 3.76 -15.61 -14.58
C LYS A 15 4.93 -14.66 -14.85
N ASP A 16 5.02 -13.55 -14.14
CA ASP A 16 6.11 -12.58 -14.25
C ASP A 16 7.32 -12.98 -13.37
N GLY A 17 7.23 -14.14 -12.72
CA GLY A 17 8.24 -14.67 -11.82
C GLY A 17 8.02 -14.28 -10.36
N ASN A 18 8.77 -14.94 -9.49
CA ASN A 18 8.79 -14.63 -8.07
C ASN A 18 9.62 -13.35 -7.82
N MET A 19 9.15 -12.51 -6.89
CA MET A 19 9.75 -11.22 -6.59
C MET A 19 10.40 -11.15 -5.20
N VAL A 20 10.47 -12.25 -4.44
CA VAL A 20 11.00 -12.32 -3.04
C VAL A 20 12.39 -11.70 -2.83
N SER A 21 12.61 -11.23 -1.59
CA SER A 21 13.89 -10.75 -1.04
C SER A 21 14.41 -11.64 0.09
N PRO A 22 15.72 -11.70 0.39
CA PRO A 22 16.90 -11.32 -0.43
C PRO A 22 17.61 -12.54 -1.04
N GLY A 23 18.56 -12.32 -1.97
CA GLY A 23 19.62 -13.29 -2.28
C GLY A 23 19.52 -14.14 -3.55
N ASP A 24 18.44 -14.06 -4.33
CA ASP A 24 18.29 -14.84 -5.58
C ASP A 24 18.39 -13.92 -6.82
N LEU A 25 19.41 -14.16 -7.65
CA LEU A 25 19.66 -13.44 -8.90
C LEU A 25 18.44 -13.50 -9.84
N GLN A 26 17.72 -14.63 -9.88
CA GLN A 26 16.54 -14.78 -10.71
C GLN A 26 15.42 -13.83 -10.26
N ASN A 27 15.21 -13.68 -8.95
CA ASN A 27 14.20 -12.76 -8.43
C ASN A 27 14.56 -11.29 -8.74
N GLN A 28 15.87 -10.94 -8.77
CA GLN A 28 16.31 -9.62 -9.23
C GLN A 28 16.00 -9.39 -10.71
N ILE A 29 16.31 -10.38 -11.56
CA ILE A 29 16.00 -10.34 -13.00
C ILE A 29 14.50 -10.22 -13.24
N ASN A 30 13.67 -10.96 -12.50
CA ASN A 30 12.21 -10.89 -12.60
C ASN A 30 11.69 -9.47 -12.32
N ARG A 31 12.15 -8.85 -11.22
CA ARG A 31 11.78 -7.47 -10.86
C ARG A 31 12.21 -6.46 -11.94
N LEU A 32 13.46 -6.56 -12.39
CA LEU A 32 14.02 -5.71 -13.45
C LEU A 32 13.22 -5.84 -14.76
N SER A 33 12.96 -7.06 -15.18
CA SER A 33 12.26 -7.38 -16.43
C SER A 33 10.82 -6.90 -16.39
N PHE A 34 10.11 -7.16 -15.28
CA PHE A 34 8.75 -6.70 -15.09
C PHE A 34 8.66 -5.17 -15.13
N LEU A 35 9.47 -4.47 -14.32
CA LEU A 35 9.46 -3.00 -14.23
C LEU A 35 9.82 -2.34 -15.57
N LYS A 36 10.81 -2.90 -16.29
CA LYS A 36 11.15 -2.45 -17.65
C LYS A 36 9.99 -2.66 -18.62
N GLY A 37 9.37 -3.85 -18.60
CA GLY A 37 8.25 -4.19 -19.48
C GLY A 37 7.01 -3.31 -19.30
N VAL A 38 6.83 -2.76 -18.10
CA VAL A 38 5.73 -1.81 -17.81
C VAL A 38 6.12 -0.34 -17.98
N GLY A 39 7.34 -0.06 -18.45
CA GLY A 39 7.84 1.30 -18.70
C GLY A 39 8.08 2.10 -17.41
N ALA A 40 8.49 1.45 -16.32
CA ALA A 40 8.87 2.14 -15.10
C ALA A 40 10.20 2.92 -15.31
N PRO A 41 10.33 4.14 -14.76
CA PRO A 41 11.62 4.83 -14.66
C PRO A 41 12.72 3.96 -14.01
N PRO A 42 13.99 4.25 -14.28
CA PRO A 42 15.10 3.45 -13.76
C PRO A 42 15.23 3.54 -12.24
N GLY A 43 14.93 4.72 -11.65
CA GLY A 43 15.05 4.98 -10.22
C GLY A 43 13.98 4.27 -9.40
N ARG A 44 14.40 3.48 -8.42
CA ARG A 44 13.51 2.63 -7.61
C ARG A 44 13.85 2.75 -6.15
N VAL A 45 12.82 2.76 -5.32
CA VAL A 45 12.96 2.72 -3.86
C VAL A 45 12.10 1.59 -3.35
N TYR A 46 12.76 0.57 -2.79
CA TYR A 46 12.07 -0.57 -2.20
C TYR A 46 11.67 -0.24 -0.77
N ILE A 47 10.43 -0.59 -0.43
CA ILE A 47 9.88 -0.45 0.90
C ILE A 47 10.05 -1.78 1.64
N ARG A 48 10.58 -1.71 2.86
CA ARG A 48 10.65 -2.83 3.80
C ARG A 48 9.72 -2.54 4.97
N PRO A 49 8.50 -3.11 4.97
CA PRO A 49 7.54 -2.92 6.05
C PRO A 49 8.07 -3.44 7.38
N GLU A 50 7.86 -2.65 8.44
CA GLU A 50 8.21 -3.01 9.82
C GLU A 50 6.96 -3.41 10.64
N GLN A 51 5.79 -3.44 9.98
CA GLN A 51 4.47 -3.67 10.61
C GLN A 51 4.09 -2.58 11.61
N GLY A 52 4.64 -1.37 11.46
CA GLY A 52 4.40 -0.22 12.31
C GLY A 52 3.63 0.90 11.60
N GLY A 53 3.71 2.10 12.18
CA GLY A 53 3.10 3.32 11.64
C GLY A 53 4.07 4.25 10.92
N GLU A 54 5.26 3.76 10.54
CA GLU A 54 6.38 4.60 10.09
C GLU A 54 6.19 5.10 8.65
N VAL A 55 6.35 6.41 8.46
CA VAL A 55 6.18 7.10 7.18
C VAL A 55 7.46 7.82 6.81
N GLN A 56 7.97 7.56 5.62
CA GLN A 56 9.21 8.17 5.11
C GLN A 56 8.96 8.92 3.80
N LEU A 57 9.84 9.85 3.49
CA LEU A 57 9.89 10.52 2.19
C LEU A 57 10.92 9.80 1.31
N ALA A 58 10.68 9.81 0.00
CA ALA A 58 11.67 9.41 -1.00
C ALA A 58 11.85 10.51 -2.04
N ASP A 59 13.11 10.73 -2.41
CA ASP A 59 13.49 11.50 -3.58
C ASP A 59 14.28 10.62 -4.58
N SER A 60 14.67 11.22 -5.70
CA SER A 60 15.45 10.59 -6.76
C SER A 60 16.87 10.21 -6.32
N GLY A 61 17.40 10.83 -5.27
CA GLY A 61 18.67 10.48 -4.64
C GLY A 61 18.59 9.18 -3.82
N ASP A 62 17.41 8.85 -3.30
CA ASP A 62 17.16 7.58 -2.59
C ASP A 62 17.05 6.36 -3.52
N ALA A 63 16.98 6.60 -4.83
CA ALA A 63 16.79 5.56 -5.82
C ALA A 63 17.98 4.59 -5.83
N LYS A 64 17.73 3.36 -5.38
CA LYS A 64 18.70 2.26 -5.38
C LYS A 64 18.26 1.16 -6.31
N PHE A 65 19.21 0.66 -7.11
CA PHE A 65 18.95 -0.45 -8.03
C PHE A 65 18.71 -1.78 -7.30
N CYS A 66 19.17 -1.92 -6.06
CA CYS A 66 19.05 -3.11 -5.23
C CYS A 66 18.15 -2.90 -4.01
N GLN A 67 17.59 -4.00 -3.51
CA GLN A 67 16.75 -4.01 -2.33
C GLN A 67 17.53 -3.99 -1.01
N ASP A 68 18.85 -4.25 -1.04
CA ASP A 68 19.69 -4.23 0.17
C ASP A 68 19.77 -2.83 0.81
N GLY A 69 19.38 -1.79 0.08
CA GLY A 69 19.16 -0.44 0.59
C GLY A 69 17.70 -0.05 0.75
N ALA A 70 16.78 -1.01 0.90
CA ALA A 70 15.35 -0.75 1.09
C ALA A 70 15.09 0.14 2.31
N VAL A 71 14.17 1.09 2.16
CA VAL A 71 13.75 2.00 3.22
C VAL A 71 12.84 1.24 4.19
N ARG A 72 13.23 1.20 5.46
CA ARG A 72 12.44 0.57 6.53
C ARG A 72 11.32 1.52 6.92
N CYS A 73 10.13 1.26 6.41
CA CYS A 73 8.93 2.06 6.63
C CYS A 73 7.69 1.27 6.19
N ASP A 74 6.52 1.70 6.64
CA ASP A 74 5.24 1.12 6.26
C ASP A 74 4.50 2.00 5.23
N ALA A 75 4.92 3.26 5.08
CA ALA A 75 4.55 4.13 3.96
C ALA A 75 5.74 4.94 3.45
N LEU A 76 5.82 5.09 2.13
CA LEU A 76 6.81 5.94 1.47
C LEU A 76 6.10 6.97 0.59
N ILE A 77 6.56 8.22 0.60
CA ILE A 77 5.96 9.31 -0.16
C ILE A 77 6.96 9.90 -1.15
N ALA A 78 6.61 9.91 -2.43
CA ALA A 78 7.32 10.63 -3.48
C ALA A 78 6.69 12.00 -3.75
N ARG A 79 7.54 13.02 -3.92
CA ARG A 79 7.13 14.41 -4.26
C ARG A 79 7.57 14.84 -5.67
N GLU A 80 8.24 13.95 -6.38
CA GLU A 80 8.77 14.21 -7.71
C GLU A 80 8.62 12.99 -8.62
N LYS A 81 8.69 13.25 -9.92
CA LYS A 81 8.61 12.22 -10.96
C LYS A 81 9.89 11.38 -10.97
N GLY A 82 9.80 10.17 -11.52
CA GLY A 82 10.97 9.29 -11.70
C GLY A 82 11.32 8.41 -10.50
N VAL A 83 10.65 8.59 -9.34
CA VAL A 83 10.79 7.73 -8.15
C VAL A 83 9.77 6.59 -8.20
N VAL A 84 10.23 5.37 -8.46
CA VAL A 84 9.38 4.17 -8.46
C VAL A 84 9.40 3.51 -7.08
N MET A 85 8.32 3.64 -6.34
CA MET A 85 8.19 3.03 -5.01
C MET A 85 7.69 1.60 -5.14
N VAL A 86 8.37 0.63 -4.52
CA VAL A 86 8.14 -0.80 -4.74
C VAL A 86 7.86 -1.55 -3.43
N LEU A 87 6.74 -2.29 -3.40
CA LEU A 87 6.39 -3.25 -2.36
C LEU A 87 6.37 -4.68 -2.91
N LEU A 88 6.76 -5.62 -2.07
CA LEU A 88 6.71 -7.05 -2.36
C LEU A 88 5.72 -7.73 -1.42
N LEU A 89 4.65 -8.27 -1.96
CA LEU A 89 3.47 -8.66 -1.19
C LEU A 89 3.08 -10.11 -1.45
N ALA A 90 2.46 -10.69 -0.42
CA ALA A 90 1.61 -11.87 -0.52
C ALA A 90 0.51 -11.68 0.53
N ASP A 91 -0.73 -11.54 0.07
CA ASP A 91 -1.93 -11.25 0.86
C ASP A 91 -2.07 -9.88 1.51
N CYS A 92 -1.03 -9.25 2.03
CA CYS A 92 -1.21 -7.92 2.61
C CYS A 92 -1.55 -6.89 1.51
N PRO A 93 -2.66 -6.15 1.62
CA PRO A 93 -2.99 -5.11 0.66
C PRO A 93 -1.94 -4.00 0.59
N SER A 94 -1.94 -3.27 -0.53
CA SER A 94 -1.25 -2.00 -0.64
C SER A 94 -2.26 -0.89 -0.86
N LEU A 95 -2.05 0.27 -0.23
CA LEU A 95 -2.87 1.45 -0.44
C LEU A 95 -2.02 2.55 -1.08
N ILE A 96 -2.51 3.11 -2.18
CA ILE A 96 -1.89 4.25 -2.85
C ILE A 96 -2.72 5.49 -2.55
N LEU A 97 -2.06 6.56 -2.08
CA LEU A 97 -2.69 7.87 -1.92
C LEU A 97 -2.06 8.85 -2.89
N TYR A 98 -2.87 9.46 -3.74
CA TYR A 98 -2.42 10.46 -4.70
C TYR A 98 -3.03 11.81 -4.38
N LEU A 99 -2.18 12.77 -4.05
CA LEU A 99 -2.53 14.18 -3.94
C LEU A 99 -2.17 14.85 -5.28
N PRO A 100 -3.14 15.32 -6.07
CA PRO A 100 -2.83 16.00 -7.33
C PRO A 100 -2.09 17.31 -7.06
N GLU A 101 -1.51 17.89 -8.12
CA GLU A 101 -1.06 19.28 -8.05
C GLU A 101 -2.27 20.18 -7.84
N TYR A 102 -2.15 21.16 -6.95
CA TYR A 102 -3.20 22.14 -6.73
C TYR A 102 -2.64 23.51 -6.37
N HIS A 103 -3.47 24.50 -6.67
CA HIS A 103 -3.31 25.88 -6.27
C HIS A 103 -4.67 26.36 -5.77
N VAL A 104 -4.82 26.44 -4.45
CA VAL A 104 -6.10 26.80 -3.82
C VAL A 104 -5.91 27.97 -2.86
N ARG A 105 -7.00 28.69 -2.59
CA ARG A 105 -7.06 29.67 -1.50
C ARG A 105 -7.86 29.07 -0.36
N VAL A 106 -7.26 29.00 0.82
CA VAL A 106 -7.91 28.49 2.04
C VAL A 106 -8.00 29.59 3.08
N TRP A 107 -9.06 29.55 3.89
CA TRP A 107 -9.19 30.40 5.06
C TRP A 107 -8.34 29.81 6.19
N HIS A 108 -7.39 30.57 6.72
CA HIS A 108 -6.50 30.15 7.81
C HIS A 108 -6.10 31.37 8.64
N ASP A 109 -6.18 31.29 9.97
CA ASP A 109 -5.89 32.39 10.90
C ASP A 109 -6.49 33.74 10.48
N TYR A 110 -7.82 33.76 10.31
CA TYR A 110 -8.59 34.96 9.96
C TYR A 110 -8.19 35.65 8.64
N ARG A 111 -7.47 34.98 7.74
CA ARG A 111 -7.11 35.49 6.41
C ARG A 111 -7.18 34.41 5.32
N MET A 112 -7.23 34.87 4.06
CA MET A 112 -7.08 33.99 2.91
C MET A 112 -5.60 33.76 2.60
N VAL A 113 -5.18 32.50 2.53
CA VAL A 113 -3.82 32.10 2.16
C VAL A 113 -3.85 31.31 0.85
N GLU A 114 -2.97 31.66 -0.09
CA GLU A 114 -2.70 30.82 -1.25
C GLU A 114 -1.82 29.65 -0.85
N VAL A 115 -2.28 28.43 -1.15
CA VAL A 115 -1.53 27.21 -0.94
C VAL A 115 -1.30 26.57 -2.30
N LYS A 116 -0.02 26.41 -2.64
CA LYS A 116 0.44 25.70 -3.83
C LYS A 116 1.18 24.44 -3.39
N SER A 117 0.84 23.32 -4.00
CA SER A 117 1.61 22.09 -3.83
C SER A 117 1.73 21.38 -5.16
N GLY A 118 2.95 20.92 -5.48
CA GLY A 118 3.15 19.89 -6.48
C GLY A 118 2.44 18.59 -6.11
N ALA A 119 2.24 17.73 -7.10
CA ALA A 119 1.64 16.42 -6.90
C ALA A 119 2.49 15.55 -5.96
N ARG A 120 1.84 14.71 -5.16
CA ARG A 120 2.49 13.77 -4.23
C ARG A 120 1.84 12.41 -4.31
N LEU A 121 2.63 11.37 -4.10
CA LEU A 121 2.16 9.98 -4.16
C LEU A 121 2.71 9.21 -2.97
N ALA A 122 1.82 8.54 -2.23
CA ALA A 122 2.19 7.62 -1.17
C ALA A 122 1.98 6.17 -1.61
N HIS A 123 2.91 5.29 -1.23
CA HIS A 123 2.79 3.85 -1.36
C HIS A 123 2.82 3.22 0.03
N ILE A 124 1.68 2.69 0.46
CA ILE A 124 1.46 2.20 1.83
C ILE A 124 1.37 0.67 1.81
N TYR A 125 2.12 0.02 2.70
CA TYR A 125 1.92 -1.38 3.08
C TYR A 125 0.79 -1.44 4.11
N LEU A 126 -0.31 -2.09 3.75
CA LEU A 126 -1.53 -2.06 4.55
C LEU A 126 -1.81 -3.42 5.20
N GLY A 127 -0.94 -3.81 6.12
CA GLY A 127 -1.17 -4.96 6.99
C GLY A 127 -2.02 -4.60 8.22
N ARG A 128 -2.31 -5.61 9.06
CA ARG A 128 -2.96 -5.41 10.36
C ARG A 128 -2.17 -4.45 11.26
N GLY A 129 -0.88 -4.73 11.51
CA GLY A 129 -0.04 -3.90 12.39
C GLY A 129 -0.01 -2.42 11.99
N PRO A 130 0.22 -2.08 10.71
CA PRO A 130 0.14 -0.69 10.26
C PRO A 130 -1.22 -0.01 10.46
N LEU A 131 -2.33 -0.74 10.26
CA LEU A 131 -3.66 -0.22 10.54
C LEU A 131 -3.86 0.08 12.03
N GLU A 132 -3.39 -0.82 12.91
CA GLU A 132 -3.40 -0.60 14.36
C GLU A 132 -2.58 0.63 14.78
N GLN A 133 -1.53 0.93 14.02
CA GLN A 133 -0.63 2.07 14.24
C GLN A 133 -1.03 3.34 13.45
N ASN A 134 -2.29 3.41 12.98
CA ASN A 134 -2.85 4.57 12.28
C ASN A 134 -2.07 4.99 11.02
N ILE A 135 -1.48 4.04 10.28
CA ILE A 135 -0.63 4.35 9.11
C ILE A 135 -1.28 5.29 8.08
N ILE A 136 -2.61 5.22 7.91
CA ILE A 136 -3.34 6.09 6.98
C ILE A 136 -3.29 7.55 7.44
N GLU A 137 -3.61 7.81 8.71
CA GLU A 137 -3.56 9.16 9.28
C GLU A 137 -2.12 9.68 9.32
N ASN A 138 -1.17 8.86 9.76
CA ASN A 138 0.25 9.21 9.76
C ASN A 138 0.72 9.58 8.35
N THR A 139 0.29 8.83 7.33
CA THR A 139 0.66 9.12 5.94
C THR A 139 0.04 10.43 5.48
N LEU A 140 -1.23 10.69 5.80
CA LEU A 140 -1.91 11.95 5.42
C LEU A 140 -1.26 13.17 6.09
N ASN A 141 -0.83 13.04 7.35
CA ASN A 141 -0.13 14.12 8.07
C ASN A 141 1.17 14.55 7.38
N VAL A 142 1.87 13.63 6.71
CA VAL A 142 3.08 13.93 5.93
C VAL A 142 2.75 14.30 4.47
N LEU A 143 1.72 13.66 3.90
CA LEU A 143 1.32 13.84 2.51
C LEU A 143 0.74 15.24 2.28
N LEU A 144 -0.03 15.78 3.21
CA LEU A 144 -0.65 17.11 3.10
C LEU A 144 0.35 18.20 3.53
N PRO A 145 0.53 19.30 2.76
CA PRO A 145 1.50 20.36 3.07
C PRO A 145 1.09 21.29 4.23
N VAL A 146 -0.16 21.23 4.66
CA VAL A 146 -0.72 22.00 5.77
C VAL A 146 -1.67 21.09 6.53
N ASP A 147 -1.83 21.31 7.84
CA ASP A 147 -2.86 20.66 8.65
C ASP A 147 -4.24 21.21 8.26
N ASN A 148 -4.68 20.82 7.07
CA ASN A 148 -5.94 21.22 6.51
C ASN A 148 -6.65 19.97 6.04
N ARG A 149 -7.39 19.35 6.95
CA ARG A 149 -8.27 18.21 6.65
C ARG A 149 -9.23 18.51 5.48
N ASN A 150 -9.51 19.78 5.16
CA ASN A 150 -10.28 20.13 3.97
C ASN A 150 -9.58 19.76 2.64
N LEU A 151 -8.26 19.60 2.62
CA LEU A 151 -7.52 19.14 1.43
C LEU A 151 -7.56 17.62 1.27
N ALA A 152 -7.87 16.87 2.32
CA ALA A 152 -7.95 15.41 2.25
C ALA A 152 -9.00 14.94 1.22
N CYS A 153 -10.05 15.73 0.98
CA CYS A 153 -11.06 15.42 -0.03
C CYS A 153 -10.53 15.41 -1.47
N THR A 154 -9.37 16.03 -1.71
CA THR A 154 -8.69 16.04 -3.02
C THR A 154 -7.79 14.83 -3.24
N VAL A 155 -7.53 14.04 -2.18
CA VAL A 155 -6.70 12.84 -2.25
C VAL A 155 -7.48 11.72 -2.91
N ASN A 156 -6.87 11.09 -3.90
CA ASN A 156 -7.38 9.86 -4.52
C ASN A 156 -6.76 8.65 -3.84
N ALA A 157 -7.58 7.84 -3.17
CA ALA A 157 -7.13 6.58 -2.60
C ALA A 157 -7.42 5.40 -3.53
N VAL A 158 -6.43 4.53 -3.70
CA VAL A 158 -6.50 3.33 -4.53
C VAL A 158 -5.93 2.13 -3.76
N LEU A 159 -6.79 1.18 -3.38
CA LEU A 159 -6.38 -0.08 -2.77
C LEU A 159 -6.00 -1.08 -3.86
N VAL A 160 -4.78 -1.60 -3.81
CA VAL A 160 -4.16 -2.47 -4.80
C VAL A 160 -3.77 -3.78 -4.16
N SER A 161 -4.30 -4.88 -4.71
CA SER A 161 -4.00 -6.22 -4.21
C SER A 161 -4.38 -6.43 -2.76
N GLY A 162 -4.49 -7.68 -2.34
CA GLY A 162 -4.77 -8.01 -0.97
C GLY A 162 -5.65 -9.24 -0.84
N ILE A 163 -5.58 -9.86 0.33
CA ILE A 163 -6.53 -10.89 0.75
C ILE A 163 -7.86 -10.20 1.06
N GLY A 164 -8.93 -10.76 0.51
CA GLY A 164 -10.28 -10.26 0.76
C GLY A 164 -10.92 -10.88 1.99
N LEU A 165 -12.04 -10.28 2.42
CA LEU A 165 -12.95 -10.78 3.46
C LEU A 165 -13.21 -12.29 3.34
N CYS A 166 -13.50 -12.75 2.11
CA CYS A 166 -13.75 -14.17 1.81
C CYS A 166 -12.66 -15.15 2.28
N CYS A 167 -11.42 -14.69 2.45
CA CYS A 167 -10.30 -15.54 2.82
C CYS A 167 -9.58 -15.10 4.09
N TYR A 168 -9.80 -13.91 4.65
CA TYR A 168 -9.07 -13.46 5.86
C TYR A 168 -9.82 -13.80 7.17
N ARG A 169 -10.18 -15.09 7.28
CA ARG A 169 -10.94 -15.71 8.39
C ARG A 169 -10.03 -16.47 9.36
N PHE A 170 -10.35 -16.43 10.64
CA PHE A 170 -9.60 -17.03 11.75
C PHE A 170 -10.51 -17.77 12.72
N ASP A 171 -9.98 -18.81 13.37
CA ASP A 171 -10.58 -19.42 14.54
C ASP A 171 -10.55 -18.46 15.75
N GLU A 172 -11.52 -18.61 16.66
CA GLU A 172 -11.63 -17.83 17.91
C GLU A 172 -10.30 -17.69 18.63
N GLU A 173 -9.57 -18.78 18.88
CA GLU A 173 -8.31 -18.73 19.65
C GLU A 173 -7.25 -17.84 18.96
N VAL A 174 -7.13 -17.99 17.64
CA VAL A 174 -6.21 -17.18 16.83
C VAL A 174 -6.67 -15.74 16.78
N TYR A 175 -7.98 -15.52 16.68
CA TYR A 175 -8.61 -14.21 16.67
C TYR A 175 -8.46 -13.48 18.02
N GLN A 176 -8.68 -14.15 19.15
CA GLN A 176 -8.49 -13.59 20.49
C GLN A 176 -7.04 -13.21 20.76
N ARG A 177 -6.08 -13.97 20.21
CA ARG A 177 -4.67 -13.59 20.27
C ARG A 177 -4.38 -12.34 19.44
N ILE A 178 -5.09 -12.14 18.33
CA ILE A 178 -5.02 -10.93 17.50
C ILE A 178 -5.70 -9.73 18.20
N LEU A 179 -6.78 -9.96 18.96
CA LEU A 179 -7.61 -8.93 19.59
C LEU A 179 -7.01 -8.21 20.79
N ARG A 180 -6.10 -8.82 21.55
CA ARG A 180 -5.55 -8.21 22.78
C ARG A 180 -4.91 -6.84 22.55
N GLU A 181 -4.70 -6.46 21.30
CA GLU A 181 -4.00 -5.25 20.91
C GLU A 181 -4.98 -4.15 20.45
N HIS A 182 -5.91 -4.33 19.49
CA HIS A 182 -6.68 -3.18 18.93
C HIS A 182 -8.05 -3.40 18.23
N TRP A 183 -8.51 -4.64 17.98
CA TRP A 183 -9.64 -4.90 17.05
C TRP A 183 -10.96 -5.36 17.71
N SER A 184 -11.27 -4.89 18.92
CA SER A 184 -12.47 -5.35 19.63
C SER A 184 -13.74 -5.15 18.80
N HIS A 185 -14.74 -6.05 18.97
CA HIS A 185 -16.12 -5.94 18.43
C HIS A 185 -16.44 -6.55 17.05
N LEU A 186 -15.64 -7.48 16.51
CA LEU A 186 -16.16 -8.32 15.41
C LEU A 186 -16.94 -9.51 15.98
N GLU A 187 -18.11 -9.75 15.41
CA GLU A 187 -18.89 -10.97 15.64
C GLU A 187 -18.38 -12.10 14.74
N PRO A 188 -18.43 -13.36 15.19
CA PRO A 188 -18.12 -14.48 14.32
C PRO A 188 -19.17 -14.60 13.21
N ASP A 189 -18.75 -15.09 12.05
CA ASP A 189 -19.66 -15.47 10.98
C ASP A 189 -20.43 -16.76 11.30
N ALA A 190 -21.29 -17.19 10.37
CA ALA A 190 -22.14 -18.36 10.54
C ALA A 190 -21.38 -19.68 10.83
N ASP A 191 -20.09 -19.76 10.46
CA ASP A 191 -19.25 -20.94 10.73
C ASP A 191 -18.44 -20.80 12.04
N GLY A 192 -18.73 -19.78 12.85
CA GLY A 192 -18.00 -19.49 14.09
C GLY A 192 -16.59 -18.91 13.85
N LYS A 193 -16.30 -18.39 12.66
CA LYS A 193 -14.98 -17.81 12.32
C LYS A 193 -15.04 -16.29 12.39
N TYR A 194 -13.92 -15.68 12.76
CA TYR A 194 -13.78 -14.24 12.79
C TYR A 194 -13.06 -13.73 11.56
N THR A 195 -13.58 -12.66 10.96
CA THR A 195 -13.07 -12.15 9.70
C THR A 195 -12.58 -10.72 9.86
N ILE A 196 -11.34 -10.46 9.43
CA ILE A 196 -10.81 -9.11 9.39
C ILE A 196 -10.95 -8.58 7.96
N ASP A 197 -11.59 -7.43 7.78
CA ASP A 197 -11.70 -6.76 6.49
C ASP A 197 -10.77 -5.54 6.42
N LEU A 198 -9.52 -5.79 5.99
CA LEU A 198 -8.51 -4.74 5.85
C LEU A 198 -8.94 -3.66 4.84
N ALA A 199 -9.71 -4.02 3.82
CA ALA A 199 -10.14 -3.08 2.79
C ALA A 199 -11.22 -2.14 3.33
N ASN A 200 -12.22 -2.69 4.03
CA ASN A 200 -13.27 -1.89 4.64
C ASN A 200 -12.74 -1.03 5.80
N GLU A 201 -11.83 -1.56 6.62
CA GLU A 201 -11.15 -0.79 7.68
C GLU A 201 -10.41 0.41 7.08
N ALA A 202 -9.60 0.19 6.04
CA ALA A 202 -8.90 1.29 5.39
C ALA A 202 -9.86 2.30 4.77
N ARG A 203 -10.95 1.83 4.15
CA ARG A 203 -11.99 2.71 3.61
C ARG A 203 -12.63 3.57 4.69
N GLN A 204 -12.88 3.01 5.88
CA GLN A 204 -13.41 3.75 7.02
C GLN A 204 -12.42 4.80 7.52
N ARG A 205 -11.17 4.42 7.79
CA ARG A 205 -10.12 5.36 8.23
C ARG A 205 -9.87 6.48 7.23
N LEU A 206 -9.94 6.20 5.93
CA LEU A 206 -9.85 7.21 4.88
C LEU A 206 -11.00 8.21 4.97
N ARG A 207 -12.25 7.75 5.13
CA ARG A 207 -13.42 8.62 5.30
C ARG A 207 -13.32 9.47 6.56
N ASP A 208 -12.93 8.85 7.68
CA ASP A 208 -12.76 9.55 8.97
C ASP A 208 -11.65 10.62 8.89
N SER A 209 -10.68 10.42 7.98
CA SER A 209 -9.63 11.38 7.67
C SER A 209 -10.01 12.40 6.57
N GLY A 210 -11.25 12.37 6.06
CA GLY A 210 -11.76 13.29 5.03
C GLY A 210 -11.45 12.91 3.58
N VAL A 211 -10.86 11.74 3.34
CA VAL A 211 -10.59 11.21 1.99
C VAL A 211 -11.83 10.51 1.45
N MET A 212 -12.51 11.16 0.49
CA MET A 212 -13.79 10.67 -0.05
C MET A 212 -13.62 9.68 -1.20
N SER A 213 -12.51 9.77 -1.95
CA SER A 213 -12.22 8.86 -3.05
C SER A 213 -11.65 7.55 -2.51
N PHE A 214 -12.26 6.42 -2.87
CA PHE A 214 -11.71 5.08 -2.62
C PHE A 214 -12.03 4.15 -3.78
N ASN A 215 -10.99 3.72 -4.49
CA ASN A 215 -11.09 2.72 -5.56
C ASN A 215 -10.35 1.45 -5.15
N GLN A 216 -11.01 0.30 -5.22
CA GLN A 216 -10.37 -0.99 -4.95
C GLN A 216 -10.11 -1.72 -6.25
N LEU A 217 -8.92 -2.30 -6.36
CA LEU A 217 -8.43 -2.93 -7.57
C LEU A 217 -8.06 -4.38 -7.37
N GLY A 218 -8.49 -5.18 -8.34
CA GLY A 218 -8.17 -6.59 -8.40
C GLY A 218 -9.05 -7.42 -7.47
N GLU A 219 -8.58 -8.63 -7.26
CA GLU A 219 -9.30 -9.72 -6.62
C GLU A 219 -8.53 -10.19 -5.38
N CYS A 220 -9.21 -10.97 -4.54
CA CYS A 220 -8.58 -11.63 -3.39
C CYS A 220 -7.38 -12.46 -3.85
N THR A 221 -6.19 -12.13 -3.35
CA THR A 221 -4.94 -12.83 -3.72
C THR A 221 -4.96 -14.30 -3.33
N CYS A 222 -5.74 -14.67 -2.30
CA CYS A 222 -5.93 -16.04 -1.83
C CYS A 222 -6.94 -16.82 -2.69
N CYS A 223 -7.96 -16.18 -3.26
CA CYS A 223 -8.84 -16.83 -4.23
C CYS A 223 -8.18 -16.97 -5.61
N SER A 224 -7.45 -15.94 -6.03
CA SER A 224 -6.83 -15.89 -7.34
C SER A 224 -5.61 -16.78 -7.44
N GLY A 225 -5.59 -17.67 -8.44
CA GLY A 225 -4.42 -18.45 -8.79
C GLY A 225 -3.25 -17.63 -9.37
N GLU A 226 -3.52 -16.38 -9.79
CA GLU A 226 -2.54 -15.53 -10.49
C GLU A 226 -1.54 -14.84 -9.56
N TYR A 227 -1.84 -14.74 -8.25
CA TYR A 227 -1.04 -14.00 -7.28
C TYR A 227 -0.48 -14.92 -6.20
N PHE A 228 0.74 -14.65 -5.71
CA PHE A 228 1.25 -15.34 -4.54
C PHE A 228 0.40 -15.03 -3.30
N SER A 229 0.08 -16.06 -2.53
CA SER A 229 -0.69 -15.96 -1.28
C SER A 229 0.04 -16.69 -0.17
N HIS A 230 0.28 -15.98 0.93
CA HIS A 230 0.89 -16.52 2.13
C HIS A 230 -0.05 -17.49 2.85
N LYS A 231 -1.36 -17.18 2.86
CA LYS A 231 -2.39 -18.03 3.44
C LYS A 231 -2.47 -19.38 2.73
N ARG A 232 -2.49 -19.40 1.38
CA ARG A 232 -2.45 -20.66 0.65
C ARG A 232 -1.14 -21.42 0.84
N ALA A 233 0.01 -20.74 0.82
CA ALA A 233 1.31 -21.36 1.07
C ALA A 233 1.41 -22.00 2.45
N LYS A 234 0.73 -21.45 3.46
CA LYS A 234 0.61 -22.07 4.80
C LYS A 234 -0.39 -23.23 4.85
N ALA A 235 -1.47 -23.16 4.07
CA ALA A 235 -2.53 -24.18 4.07
C ALA A 235 -2.13 -25.48 3.31
N GLY A 236 -1.11 -25.45 2.45
CA GLY A 236 -0.65 -26.65 1.74
C GLY A 236 0.85 -26.62 1.43
N LYS A 237 1.53 -27.77 1.60
CA LYS A 237 2.98 -27.96 1.36
C LYS A 237 3.44 -27.76 -0.10
N LYS A 238 2.58 -27.31 -1.02
CA LYS A 238 2.85 -27.26 -2.48
C LYS A 238 2.89 -25.86 -3.09
N GLU A 239 2.54 -24.79 -2.37
CA GLU A 239 2.69 -23.43 -2.89
C GLU A 239 3.94 -22.76 -2.30
N PHE A 240 4.87 -22.38 -3.18
CA PHE A 240 6.09 -21.69 -2.82
C PHE A 240 5.79 -20.35 -2.13
N GLN A 241 6.55 -19.99 -1.08
CA GLN A 241 6.42 -18.69 -0.39
C GLN A 241 6.94 -17.53 -1.24
N GLY A 242 6.28 -17.26 -2.36
CA GLY A 242 6.63 -16.19 -3.28
C GLY A 242 6.05 -14.83 -2.88
N ARG A 243 6.42 -13.80 -3.62
CA ARG A 243 5.89 -12.44 -3.52
C ARG A 243 5.62 -11.93 -4.92
N HIS A 244 4.49 -11.24 -5.07
CA HIS A 244 4.25 -10.41 -6.24
C HIS A 244 4.70 -8.98 -5.93
N LEU A 245 5.01 -8.22 -6.96
CA LEU A 245 5.46 -6.84 -6.85
C LEU A 245 4.27 -5.92 -7.08
N VAL A 246 4.13 -4.89 -6.24
CA VAL A 246 3.31 -3.71 -6.53
C VAL A 246 4.26 -2.52 -6.62
N ALA A 247 4.07 -1.65 -7.61
CA ALA A 247 4.84 -0.42 -7.72
C ALA A 247 4.00 0.74 -8.23
N CYS A 248 4.35 1.95 -7.81
CA CYS A 248 3.73 3.17 -8.29
C CYS A 248 4.74 4.32 -8.40
N TRP A 249 4.43 5.28 -9.27
CA TRP A 249 5.23 6.49 -9.49
C TRP A 249 4.37 7.63 -10.09
N LEU A 250 4.81 8.86 -9.87
CA LEU A 250 4.26 10.07 -10.48
C LEU A 250 4.63 10.14 -11.97
N LEU A 251 3.67 10.55 -12.80
CA LEU A 251 3.83 10.77 -14.26
C LEU A 251 4.14 12.23 -14.57
#